data_AF-A0A5R9GEM7-F1
#
_entry.id   AF-A0A5R9GEM7-F1
#
_cell.length_a   1.000
_cell.length_b   1.000
_cell.length_c   1.000
_cell.angle_alpha   90.00
_cell.angle_beta   90.00
_cell.angle_gamma   90.00
#
_symmetry.space_group_name_H-M   'P 1'
#
loop_
_entity.id
_entity.type
_entity.pdbx_description
1 polymer ?
#
loop_
_entity_poly.entity_id
_entity_poly.type
_entity_poly.pdbx_seq_one_letter_code
_entity_poly.pdbx_strand_id
1 'polypeptide(L)'
;MGIFSFVRPPRKYEHYVDRASFYELLSLRNKAIETMKEAVKQPFAKKEIASGLIYLGMMHEKKNEMSEASDYYHQALEVTAEEEFKYHKHFKQMIEAFIKNGDEQRAQIWLDNLLVRQTYDKRFAKLSALKKHYR
;
A
#
# COMPACT_ATOMS: atom_id res chain seq x y z
N MET A 1 -4.25 -29.82 -15.69
CA MET A 1 -4.28 -28.83 -14.60
C MET A 1 -5.26 -29.32 -13.54
N GLY A 2 -4.74 -29.94 -12.48
CA GLY A 2 -5.55 -30.67 -11.50
C GLY A 2 -6.14 -29.76 -10.41
N ILE A 3 -7.37 -30.08 -10.02
CA ILE A 3 -8.25 -29.47 -9.02
C ILE A 3 -7.66 -29.46 -7.58
N PHE A 4 -6.43 -29.93 -7.40
CA PHE A 4 -5.77 -30.13 -6.10
C PHE A 4 -4.92 -28.94 -5.61
N SER A 5 -4.83 -27.84 -6.37
CA SER A 5 -4.02 -26.67 -5.95
C SER A 5 -4.70 -25.77 -4.90
N PHE A 6 -6.00 -25.98 -4.62
CA PHE A 6 -6.79 -25.09 -3.75
C PHE A 6 -6.61 -25.33 -2.24
N VAL A 7 -5.99 -26.45 -1.83
CA VAL A 7 -5.98 -26.90 -0.41
C VAL A 7 -4.66 -26.56 0.33
N ARG A 8 -3.60 -26.14 -0.37
CA ARG A 8 -2.33 -25.82 0.31
C ARG A 8 -2.34 -24.37 0.82
N PRO A 9 -1.92 -24.12 2.08
CA PRO A 9 -1.75 -22.75 2.56
C PRO A 9 -0.77 -22.01 1.64
N PRO A 10 -1.04 -20.76 1.26
CA PRO A 10 -0.18 -20.06 0.33
C PRO A 10 1.19 -19.85 0.96
N ARG A 11 2.23 -20.42 0.36
CA ARG A 11 3.62 -20.36 0.89
C ARG A 11 4.39 -19.14 0.41
N LYS A 12 3.88 -18.44 -0.61
CA LYS A 12 4.50 -17.27 -1.24
C LYS A 12 3.51 -16.12 -1.21
N TYR A 13 4.03 -14.91 -1.05
CA TYR A 13 3.24 -13.67 -1.08
C TYR A 13 2.42 -13.56 -2.37
N GLU A 14 3.02 -13.89 -3.51
CA GLU A 14 2.38 -13.87 -4.84
C GLU A 14 1.04 -14.63 -4.87
N HIS A 15 0.96 -15.79 -4.19
CA HIS A 15 -0.27 -16.58 -4.16
C HIS A 15 -1.41 -15.88 -3.40
N TYR A 16 -1.09 -15.08 -2.38
CA TYR A 16 -2.08 -14.25 -1.69
C TYR A 16 -2.57 -13.14 -2.61
N VAL A 17 -1.66 -12.48 -3.34
CA VAL A 17 -1.99 -11.42 -4.30
C VAL A 17 -2.87 -11.95 -5.44
N ASP A 18 -2.52 -13.11 -6.01
CA ASP A 18 -3.30 -13.74 -7.08
C ASP A 18 -4.72 -14.07 -6.60
N ARG A 19 -4.84 -14.63 -5.39
CA ARG A 19 -6.13 -14.95 -4.77
C ARG A 19 -6.96 -13.70 -4.49
N ALA A 20 -6.35 -12.66 -3.91
CA ALA A 20 -7.03 -11.40 -3.62
C ALA A 20 -7.51 -10.72 -4.91
N SER A 21 -6.66 -10.73 -5.96
CA SER A 21 -6.99 -10.21 -7.29
C SER A 21 -8.16 -10.96 -7.93
N PHE A 22 -8.19 -12.29 -7.78
CA PHE A 22 -9.31 -13.12 -8.24
C PHE A 22 -10.61 -12.78 -7.48
N TYR A 23 -10.53 -12.58 -6.16
CA TYR A 23 -11.69 -12.13 -5.39
C TYR A 23 -12.16 -10.73 -5.79
N GLU A 24 -11.25 -9.80 -6.09
CA GLU A 24 -11.61 -8.50 -6.63
C GLU A 24 -12.30 -8.58 -7.99
N LEU A 25 -11.83 -9.44 -8.89
CA LEU A 25 -12.48 -9.68 -10.19
C LEU A 25 -13.92 -10.16 -10.02
N LEU A 26 -14.18 -10.97 -9.00
CA LEU A 26 -15.51 -11.44 -8.63
C LEU A 26 -16.29 -10.46 -7.76
N SER A 27 -15.79 -9.23 -7.55
CA SER A 27 -16.37 -8.22 -6.66
C SER A 27 -16.50 -8.64 -5.18
N LEU A 28 -15.78 -9.68 -4.77
CA LEU A 28 -15.74 -10.21 -3.40
C LEU A 28 -14.69 -9.47 -2.55
N ARG A 29 -14.82 -8.14 -2.44
CA ARG A 29 -13.81 -7.27 -1.81
C ARG A 29 -13.46 -7.66 -0.38
N ASN A 30 -14.42 -8.07 0.44
CA ASN A 30 -14.14 -8.47 1.82
C ASN A 30 -13.21 -9.69 1.87
N LYS A 31 -13.39 -10.67 0.97
CA LYS A 31 -12.48 -11.82 0.87
C LYS A 31 -11.09 -11.44 0.37
N ALA A 32 -11.01 -10.47 -0.55
CA ALA A 32 -9.72 -9.91 -0.99
C ALA A 32 -8.98 -9.24 0.18
N ILE A 33 -9.68 -8.42 0.97
CA ILE A 33 -9.14 -7.77 2.17
C ILE A 33 -8.68 -8.81 3.20
N GLU A 34 -9.50 -9.82 3.50
CA GLU A 34 -9.14 -10.91 4.43
C GLU A 34 -7.89 -11.65 3.97
N THR A 35 -7.83 -12.01 2.69
CA THR A 35 -6.65 -12.68 2.09
C THR A 35 -5.39 -11.84 2.28
N MET A 36 -5.45 -10.54 2.02
CA MET A 36 -4.28 -9.68 2.17
C MET A 36 -3.94 -9.38 3.64
N LYS A 37 -4.93 -9.34 4.54
CA LYS A 37 -4.70 -9.28 5.99
C LYS A 37 -3.97 -10.52 6.51
N GLU A 38 -4.25 -11.69 5.95
CA GLU A 38 -3.48 -12.91 6.27
C GLU A 38 -2.05 -12.83 5.72
N ALA A 39 -1.88 -12.30 4.51
CA ALA A 39 -0.59 -12.16 3.85
C ALA A 39 0.39 -11.28 4.65
N VAL A 40 -0.05 -10.11 5.12
CA VAL A 40 0.81 -9.16 5.86
C VAL A 40 1.20 -9.67 7.26
N LYS A 41 0.56 -10.72 7.77
CA LYS A 41 0.91 -11.39 9.03
C LYS A 41 1.94 -12.51 8.85
N GLN A 42 2.20 -12.93 7.60
CA GLN A 42 3.22 -13.94 7.32
C GLN A 42 4.62 -13.31 7.39
N PRO A 43 5.67 -14.10 7.66
CA PRO A 43 7.05 -13.63 7.70
C PRO A 43 7.63 -13.40 6.30
N PHE A 44 6.95 -12.61 5.47
CA PHE A 44 7.40 -12.21 4.14
C PHE A 44 8.42 -11.06 4.21
N ALA A 45 9.07 -10.76 3.08
CA ALA A 45 10.01 -9.65 3.02
C ALA A 45 9.30 -8.31 3.28
N LYS A 46 10.01 -7.32 3.83
CA LYS A 46 9.47 -5.98 4.11
C LYS A 46 8.76 -5.36 2.90
N LYS A 47 9.34 -5.49 1.70
CA LYS A 47 8.73 -5.02 0.44
C LYS A 47 7.42 -5.71 0.11
N GLU A 48 7.31 -7.01 0.39
CA GLU A 48 6.08 -7.79 0.17
C GLU A 48 5.00 -7.38 1.18
N ILE A 49 5.38 -7.24 2.46
CA ILE A 49 4.48 -6.76 3.51
C ILE A 49 3.96 -5.36 3.16
N ALA A 50 4.84 -4.44 2.78
CA ALA A 50 4.46 -3.10 2.33
C ALA A 50 3.55 -3.14 1.10
N SER A 51 3.84 -3.99 0.11
CA SER A 51 2.95 -4.18 -1.04
C SER A 51 1.55 -4.64 -0.61
N GLY A 52 1.44 -5.52 0.39
CA GLY A 52 0.17 -6.00 0.89
C GLY A 52 -0.61 -4.92 1.66
N LEU A 53 0.11 -4.11 2.45
CA LEU A 53 -0.47 -2.95 3.14
C LEU A 53 -0.96 -1.89 2.14
N ILE A 54 -0.23 -1.62 1.06
CA ILE A 54 -0.67 -0.73 -0.02
C ILE A 54 -1.97 -1.26 -0.65
N TYR A 55 -2.04 -2.55 -0.93
CA TYR A 55 -3.24 -3.17 -1.46
C TYR A 55 -4.44 -2.98 -0.52
N LEU A 56 -4.24 -3.22 0.79
CA LEU A 56 -5.28 -3.01 1.80
C LEU A 56 -5.74 -1.55 1.82
N GLY A 57 -4.80 -0.60 1.81
CA GLY A 57 -5.12 0.84 1.72
C GLY A 57 -5.99 1.16 0.51
N MET A 58 -5.64 0.63 -0.67
CA MET A 58 -6.43 0.81 -1.89
C MET A 58 -7.83 0.20 -1.78
N MET A 59 -7.99 -0.94 -1.11
CA MET A 59 -9.30 -1.57 -0.92
C MET A 59 -10.19 -0.75 0.00
N HIS A 60 -9.63 -0.20 1.07
CA HIS A 60 -10.35 0.68 1.98
C HIS A 60 -10.72 2.02 1.31
N GLU A 61 -9.84 2.60 0.47
CA GLU A 61 -10.22 3.75 -0.36
C GLU A 61 -11.40 3.44 -1.29
N LYS A 62 -11.39 2.27 -1.95
CA LYS A 62 -12.52 1.83 -2.81
C LYS A 62 -13.83 1.62 -2.03
N LYS A 63 -13.77 1.45 -0.70
CA LYS A 63 -14.91 1.36 0.21
C LYS A 63 -15.27 2.70 0.87
N ASN A 64 -14.56 3.78 0.53
CA ASN A 64 -14.69 5.09 1.15
C ASN A 64 -14.34 5.10 2.66
N GLU A 65 -13.55 4.13 3.10
CA GLU A 65 -13.04 3.94 4.47
C GLU A 65 -11.67 4.64 4.58
N MET A 66 -11.70 5.98 4.60
CA MET A 66 -10.49 6.79 4.43
C MET A 66 -9.52 6.68 5.62
N SER A 67 -10.02 6.52 6.83
CA SER A 67 -9.19 6.37 8.03
C SER A 67 -8.37 5.09 7.97
N GLU A 68 -9.02 3.96 7.67
CA GLU A 68 -8.37 2.66 7.52
C GLU A 68 -7.39 2.67 6.35
N ALA A 69 -7.75 3.31 5.23
CA ALA A 69 -6.86 3.46 4.09
C ALA A 69 -5.57 4.20 4.47
N SER A 70 -5.73 5.34 5.15
CA SER A 70 -4.64 6.14 5.72
C SER A 70 -3.74 5.27 6.61
N ASP A 71 -4.31 4.53 7.56
CA ASP A 71 -3.53 3.70 8.49
C ASP A 71 -2.73 2.59 7.78
N TYR A 72 -3.29 1.92 6.78
CA TYR A 72 -2.54 0.92 6.01
C TYR A 72 -1.43 1.55 5.16
N TYR A 73 -1.67 2.70 4.55
CA TYR A 73 -0.63 3.42 3.81
C TYR A 73 0.49 3.91 4.72
N HIS A 74 0.16 4.38 5.92
CA HIS A 74 1.14 4.74 6.93
C HIS A 74 2.01 3.55 7.29
N GLN A 75 1.41 2.40 7.63
CA GLN A 75 2.15 1.17 7.94
C GLN A 75 3.04 0.72 6.77
N ALA A 76 2.56 0.82 5.52
CA ALA A 76 3.36 0.45 4.36
C ALA A 76 4.65 1.29 4.23
N LEU A 77 4.53 2.58 4.47
CA LEU A 77 5.64 3.52 4.43
C LEU A 77 6.59 3.32 5.62
N GLU A 78 6.07 3.04 6.83
CA GLU A 78 6.89 2.71 8.01
C GLU A 78 7.75 1.47 7.78
N VAL A 79 7.15 0.38 7.28
CA VAL A 79 7.87 -0.89 7.03
C VAL A 79 9.03 -0.72 6.05
N THR A 80 8.92 0.24 5.13
CA THR A 80 9.91 0.50 4.08
C THR A 80 10.66 1.82 4.26
N ALA A 81 10.56 2.46 5.43
CA ALA A 81 11.10 3.80 5.66
C ALA A 81 12.62 3.88 5.42
N GLU A 82 13.35 2.82 5.74
CA GLU A 82 14.80 2.72 5.63
C GLU A 82 15.28 2.05 4.33
N GLU A 83 14.36 1.58 3.48
CA GLU A 83 14.72 0.89 2.25
C GLU A 83 14.80 1.86 1.06
N GLU A 84 15.82 1.71 0.23
CA GLU A 84 15.85 2.34 -1.09
C GLU A 84 14.91 1.60 -2.05
N PHE A 85 13.93 2.34 -2.56
CA PHE A 85 13.05 1.90 -3.64
C PHE A 85 12.85 3.00 -4.67
N LYS A 86 12.63 2.58 -5.91
CA LYS A 86 12.33 3.46 -7.03
C LYS A 86 10.94 4.07 -6.87
N TYR A 87 10.75 5.26 -7.41
CA TYR A 87 9.47 5.95 -7.40
C TYR A 87 8.37 5.10 -8.04
N HIS A 88 7.20 5.07 -7.39
CA HIS A 88 5.97 4.47 -7.88
C HIS A 88 4.79 5.43 -7.72
N LYS A 89 3.77 5.33 -8.58
CA LYS A 89 2.59 6.21 -8.56
C LYS A 89 1.80 6.14 -7.25
N HIS A 90 1.86 5.00 -6.54
CA HIS A 90 1.14 4.82 -5.28
C HIS A 90 1.63 5.77 -4.18
N PHE A 91 2.87 6.25 -4.21
CA PHE A 91 3.32 7.26 -3.24
C PHE A 91 2.48 8.53 -3.31
N LYS A 92 2.16 9.00 -4.51
CA LYS A 92 1.26 10.14 -4.69
C LYS A 92 -0.12 9.84 -4.09
N GLN A 93 -0.66 8.66 -4.39
CA GLN A 93 -1.96 8.22 -3.88
C GLN A 93 -2.00 8.14 -2.35
N MET A 94 -0.96 7.61 -1.71
CA MET A 94 -0.85 7.55 -0.24
C MET A 94 -0.88 8.95 0.38
N ILE A 95 -0.08 9.89 -0.14
CA ILE A 95 -0.08 11.27 0.37
C ILE A 95 -1.44 11.94 0.16
N GLU A 96 -2.07 11.73 -0.99
CA GLU A 96 -3.43 12.23 -1.25
C GLU A 96 -4.46 11.62 -0.29
N ALA A 97 -4.31 10.35 0.09
CA ALA A 97 -5.19 9.70 1.06
C ALA A 97 -5.04 10.33 2.46
N PHE A 98 -3.81 10.62 2.90
CA PHE A 98 -3.59 11.34 4.17
C PHE A 98 -4.26 12.72 4.16
N ILE A 99 -4.09 13.49 3.08
CA ILE A 99 -4.72 14.81 2.92
C ILE A 99 -6.25 14.69 2.95
N LYS A 100 -6.83 13.74 2.20
CA LYS A 100 -8.28 13.52 2.17
C LYS A 100 -8.83 13.07 3.52
N ASN A 101 -8.05 12.36 4.32
CA ASN A 101 -8.41 11.96 5.67
C ASN A 101 -8.31 13.12 6.69
N GLY A 102 -7.77 14.27 6.30
CA GLY A 102 -7.45 15.36 7.22
C GLY A 102 -6.23 15.08 8.12
N ASP A 103 -5.45 14.04 7.81
CA ASP A 103 -4.25 13.65 8.57
C ASP A 103 -3.03 14.42 8.05
N GLU A 104 -3.07 15.75 8.22
CA GLU A 104 -2.06 16.66 7.68
C GLU A 104 -0.65 16.37 8.22
N GLN A 105 -0.56 15.90 9.47
CA GLN A 105 0.71 15.58 10.10
C GLN A 105 1.40 14.40 9.40
N ARG A 106 0.73 13.27 9.21
CA ARG A 106 1.32 12.13 8.48
C ARG A 106 1.60 12.49 7.03
N ALA A 107 0.71 13.26 6.43
CA ALA A 107 0.86 13.69 5.05
C ALA A 107 2.15 14.52 4.85
N GLN A 108 2.43 15.48 5.74
CA GLN A 108 3.65 16.29 5.71
C GLN A 108 4.90 15.45 5.97
N ILE A 109 4.90 14.62 7.03
CA ILE A 109 6.05 13.77 7.40
C ILE A 109 6.45 12.86 6.24
N TRP A 110 5.48 12.16 5.65
CA TRP A 110 5.77 11.24 4.56
C TRP A 110 6.12 11.95 3.26
N LEU A 111 5.51 13.10 2.97
CA LEU A 111 5.87 13.89 1.80
C LEU A 111 7.34 14.35 1.88
N ASP A 112 7.79 14.85 3.03
CA ASP A 112 9.17 15.26 3.22
C ASP A 112 10.15 14.09 3.14
N ASN A 113 9.83 12.97 3.79
CA ASN A 113 10.64 11.75 3.70
C ASN A 113 10.81 11.28 2.25
N LEU A 114 9.71 11.23 1.48
CA LEU A 114 9.72 10.78 0.10
C LEU A 114 10.44 11.77 -0.82
N LEU A 115 10.38 13.08 -0.54
CA LEU A 115 11.06 14.09 -1.36
C LEU A 115 12.58 14.05 -1.21
N VAL A 116 13.13 13.72 -0.03
CA VAL A 116 14.58 13.55 0.16
C VAL A 116 15.14 12.45 -0.75
N ARG A 117 14.34 11.44 -1.07
CA ARG A 117 14.70 10.31 -1.96
C ARG A 117 14.92 10.71 -3.42
N GLN A 118 14.62 11.96 -3.80
CA GLN A 118 14.97 12.48 -5.12
C GLN A 118 16.48 12.50 -5.39
N THR A 119 17.28 12.44 -4.33
CA THR A 119 18.75 12.30 -4.38
C THR A 119 19.20 11.08 -5.18
N TYR A 120 18.46 9.96 -5.11
CA TYR A 120 18.77 8.73 -5.83
C TYR A 120 17.73 8.34 -6.92
N ASP A 121 16.51 8.89 -6.87
CA ASP A 121 15.51 8.77 -7.95
C ASP A 121 14.77 10.09 -8.18
N LYS A 122 15.20 10.85 -9.18
CA LYS A 122 14.66 12.18 -9.52
C LYS A 122 13.14 12.22 -9.70
N ARG A 123 12.47 11.08 -9.95
CA ARG A 123 11.00 11.04 -10.11
C ARG A 123 10.25 11.36 -8.81
N PHE A 124 10.88 11.22 -7.63
CA PHE A 124 10.29 11.66 -6.37
C PHE A 124 9.99 13.17 -6.34
N ALA A 125 10.72 13.99 -7.11
CA ALA A 125 10.45 15.41 -7.23
C ALA A 125 9.03 15.71 -7.71
N LYS A 126 8.35 14.78 -8.40
CA LYS A 126 6.93 14.91 -8.79
C LYS A 126 5.98 15.12 -7.62
N LEU A 127 6.34 14.63 -6.43
CA LEU A 127 5.52 14.78 -5.21
C LEU A 127 5.49 16.22 -4.69
N SER A 128 6.45 17.07 -5.10
CA SER A 128 6.50 18.49 -4.68
C SER A 128 5.24 19.27 -5.05
N ALA A 129 4.51 18.84 -6.09
CA ALA A 129 3.21 19.39 -6.46
C ALA A 129 2.15 19.29 -5.35
N LEU A 130 2.32 18.39 -4.38
CA LEU A 130 1.42 18.23 -3.23
C LEU A 130 1.71 19.22 -2.10
N LYS A 131 2.85 19.95 -2.10
CA LYS A 131 3.17 20.96 -1.08
C LYS A 131 2.16 22.10 -1.01
N LYS A 132 1.43 22.35 -2.09
CA LYS A 132 0.39 23.39 -2.16
C LYS A 132 -0.75 23.20 -1.17
N HIS A 133 -0.91 21.99 -0.62
CA HIS A 133 -1.95 21.67 0.36
C HIS A 133 -1.59 22.06 1.80
N TYR A 134 -0.35 22.53 2.04
CA TYR A 134 0.15 22.90 3.37
C TYR A 134 0.65 24.35 3.40
N ARG A 135 0.11 25.22 2.54
CA ARG A 135 0.43 26.66 2.47
C ARG A 135 -0.62 27.50 3.16
#